data_AF-A0A0R3FRU9-F1
#
_entry.id   AF-A0A0R3FRU9-F1
#
_cell.length_a   1.000
_cell.length_b   1.000
_cell.length_c   1.000
_cell.angle_alpha   90.00
_cell.angle_beta   90.00
_cell.angle_gamma   90.00
#
_symmetry.space_group_name_H-M   'P 1'
#
loop_
_entity.id
_entity.type
_entity.pdbx_description
1 polymer ?
#
loop_
_entity_poly.entity_id
_entity_poly.type
_entity_poly.pdbx_seq_one_letter_code
_entity_poly.pdbx_strand_id
1 'polypeptide(L)'
;MSDEFGVRTEELAAISKTWLGETLHINDMPWTSFQDASGSGSEVLAAIRDTASPGIKAMSSIARRFSDMAGLVDTFGTNVTAQDEKTATSFDALKPR
;
A
#
# COMPACT_ATOMS: atom_id res chain seq x y z
N MET A 1 -20.74 -11.69 -21.15
CA MET A 1 -20.21 -10.42 -20.62
C MET A 1 -20.60 -10.44 -19.15
N SER A 2 -19.70 -10.87 -18.26
CA SER A 2 -19.93 -10.74 -16.82
C SER A 2 -19.57 -9.30 -16.48
N ASP A 3 -20.56 -8.43 -16.51
CA ASP A 3 -20.42 -7.17 -15.78
C ASP A 3 -20.31 -7.58 -14.30
N GLU A 4 -19.11 -7.48 -13.72
CA GLU A 4 -18.93 -7.59 -12.27
C GLU A 4 -19.88 -6.61 -11.61
N PHE A 5 -20.50 -7.00 -10.50
CA PHE A 5 -21.55 -6.22 -9.85
C PHE A 5 -20.93 -4.94 -9.23
N GLY A 6 -20.75 -3.92 -10.06
CA GLY A 6 -20.34 -2.56 -9.68
C GLY A 6 -18.89 -2.36 -9.20
N VAL A 7 -18.13 -3.41 -8.92
CA VAL A 7 -16.75 -3.34 -8.43
C VAL A 7 -15.82 -4.10 -9.37
N ARG A 8 -14.75 -3.43 -9.82
CA ARG A 8 -13.73 -4.01 -10.70
C ARG A 8 -12.59 -4.57 -9.85
N THR A 9 -12.65 -5.87 -9.58
CA THR A 9 -11.72 -6.52 -8.64
C THR A 9 -10.27 -6.50 -9.14
N GLU A 10 -10.07 -6.46 -10.46
CA GLU A 10 -8.78 -6.28 -11.12
C GLU A 10 -8.16 -4.90 -10.85
N GLU A 11 -8.98 -3.84 -10.79
CA GLU A 11 -8.50 -2.49 -10.47
C GLU A 11 -8.09 -2.41 -8.99
N LEU A 12 -8.83 -3.06 -8.09
CA LEU A 12 -8.47 -3.16 -6.67
C LEU A 12 -7.15 -3.91 -6.47
N ALA A 13 -6.96 -5.03 -7.17
CA ALA A 13 -5.72 -5.79 -7.13
C ALA A 13 -4.53 -4.97 -7.65
N ALA A 14 -4.72 -4.18 -8.71
CA ALA A 14 -3.71 -3.27 -9.23
C ALA A 14 -3.33 -2.19 -8.20
N ILE A 15 -4.32 -1.56 -7.55
CA ILE A 15 -4.10 -0.55 -6.51
C ILE A 15 -3.30 -1.14 -5.33
N SER A 16 -3.73 -2.30 -4.82
CA SER A 16 -3.03 -2.99 -3.72
C SER A 16 -1.57 -3.27 -4.07
N LYS A 17 -1.32 -3.81 -5.27
CA LYS A 17 0.04 -4.09 -5.75
C LYS A 17 0.89 -2.81 -5.86
N THR A 18 0.32 -1.73 -6.39
CA THR A 18 1.02 -0.44 -6.48
C THR A 18 1.43 0.07 -5.09
N TRP A 19 0.52 0.06 -4.12
CA TRP A 19 0.81 0.54 -2.76
C TRP A 19 1.84 -0.34 -2.03
N LEU A 20 1.83 -1.65 -2.26
CA LEU A 20 2.90 -2.54 -1.78
C LEU A 20 4.26 -2.20 -2.43
N GLY A 21 4.26 -1.89 -3.73
CA GLY A 21 5.46 -1.42 -4.44
C GLY A 21 6.01 -0.11 -3.85
N GLU A 22 5.14 0.87 -3.59
CA GLU A 22 5.53 2.14 -2.95
C GLU A 22 6.09 1.93 -1.53
N THR A 23 5.55 0.95 -0.78
CA THR A 23 6.09 0.59 0.54
C THR A 23 7.57 0.19 0.44
N LEU A 24 7.95 -0.59 -0.58
CA LEU A 24 9.33 -1.00 -0.82
C LEU A 24 10.21 0.20 -1.19
N HIS A 25 9.78 1.02 -2.17
CA HIS A 25 10.52 2.22 -2.58
C HIS A 25 10.79 3.17 -1.41
N ILE A 26 9.81 3.33 -0.51
CA ILE A 26 9.94 4.19 0.66
C ILE A 26 10.94 3.63 1.67
N ASN A 27 10.91 2.32 1.91
CA ASN A 27 11.83 1.67 2.82
C ASN A 27 13.28 1.66 2.30
N ASP A 28 13.46 1.64 0.97
CA ASP A 28 14.77 1.62 0.32
C ASP A 28 15.42 3.01 0.20
N MET A 29 14.71 4.09 0.56
CA MET A 29 15.29 5.43 0.54
C MET A 29 16.47 5.56 1.53
N PRO A 30 17.62 6.12 1.11
CA PRO A 30 18.85 6.12 1.91
C PRO A 30 18.87 7.26 2.94
N TRP A 31 17.94 7.25 3.90
CA TRP A 31 17.83 8.29 4.92
C TRP A 31 19.04 8.38 5.86
N THR A 32 19.83 7.31 5.99
CA THR A 32 21.05 7.33 6.79
C THR A 32 22.15 8.17 6.15
N SER A 33 22.10 8.44 4.84
CA SER A 33 23.10 9.27 4.15
C SER A 33 23.18 10.70 4.66
N PHE A 34 22.13 11.21 5.32
CA PHE A 34 22.18 12.50 6.00
C PHE A 34 23.20 12.52 7.15
N GLN A 35 23.43 11.38 7.81
CA GLN A 35 24.41 11.25 8.89
C GLN A 35 25.86 11.29 8.38
N ASP A 36 26.06 10.90 7.12
CA ASP A 36 27.37 10.87 6.46
C ASP A 36 27.84 12.25 5.98
N ALA A 37 26.99 13.28 6.09
CA ALA A 37 27.35 14.65 5.75
C ALA A 37 28.62 15.07 6.49
N SER A 38 29.61 15.61 5.78
CA SER A 38 30.91 16.01 6.33
C SER A 38 31.28 17.42 5.90
N GLY A 39 32.20 18.06 6.63
CA GLY A 39 32.60 19.45 6.38
C GLY A 39 33.00 20.16 7.67
N SER A 40 33.36 21.44 7.54
CA SER A 40 33.60 22.31 8.69
C SER A 40 32.37 22.37 9.58
N GLY A 41 32.58 22.22 10.89
CA GLY A 41 31.51 22.19 11.89
C GLY A 41 30.69 23.48 11.85
N SER A 42 29.42 23.35 11.50
CA SER A 42 28.43 24.43 11.52
C SER A 42 27.11 23.90 12.07
N GLU A 43 26.28 24.79 12.61
CA GLU A 43 24.92 24.46 13.07
C GLU A 43 24.08 23.86 11.93
N VAL A 44 24.32 24.29 10.68
CA VAL A 44 23.67 23.74 9.49
C VAL A 44 24.08 22.28 9.26
N LEU A 45 25.36 21.94 9.41
CA LEU A 45 25.83 20.55 9.27
C LEU A 45 25.23 19.64 10.37
N ALA A 46 25.14 20.15 11.61
CA ALA A 46 24.48 19.43 12.69
C ALA A 46 23.00 19.19 12.38
N ALA A 47 22.28 20.22 11.93
CA ALA A 47 20.88 20.12 11.55
C ALA A 47 20.65 19.10 10.41
N ILE A 48 21.53 19.06 9.40
CA ILE A 48 21.47 18.06 8.32
C ILE A 48 21.64 16.64 8.88
N ARG A 49 22.59 16.39 9.77
CA ARG A 49 22.76 15.06 10.35
C ARG A 49 21.57 14.63 11.20
N ASP A 50 20.95 15.59 11.89
CA ASP A 50 19.79 15.36 12.75
C ASP A 50 18.50 15.07 11.97
N THR A 51 18.43 15.31 10.66
CA THR A 51 17.23 15.00 9.85
C THR A 51 17.06 13.51 9.57
N ALA A 52 18.10 12.69 9.71
CA ALA A 52 18.05 11.26 9.40
C ALA A 52 16.97 10.53 10.22
N SER A 53 17.00 10.67 11.56
CA SER A 53 16.07 10.01 12.47
C SER A 53 14.59 10.40 12.26
N PRO A 54 14.20 11.69 12.21
CA PRO A 54 12.82 12.07 11.92
C PRO A 54 12.40 11.68 10.50
N GLY A 55 13.32 11.73 9.52
CA GLY A 55 13.07 11.25 8.16
C GLY A 55 12.70 9.76 8.13
N ILE A 56 13.51 8.90 8.77
CA ILE A 56 13.24 7.47 8.92
C ILE A 56 11.88 7.24 9.57
N LYS A 57 11.58 7.92 10.69
CA LYS A 57 10.30 7.75 11.41
C LYS A 57 9.11 8.14 10.54
N ALA A 58 9.19 9.26 9.84
CA ALA A 58 8.13 9.73 8.95
C ALA A 58 7.90 8.74 7.80
N MET A 59 8.98 8.28 7.15
CA MET A 59 8.88 7.36 6.03
C MET A 59 8.41 5.97 6.45
N SER A 60 8.90 5.42 7.57
CA SER A 60 8.36 4.17 8.12
C SER A 60 6.87 4.28 8.45
N SER A 61 6.39 5.45 8.91
CA SER A 61 4.96 5.67 9.11
C SER A 61 4.18 5.69 7.81
N ILE A 62 4.73 6.26 6.73
CA ILE A 62 4.06 6.31 5.43
C ILE A 62 4.05 4.91 4.79
N ALA A 63 5.19 4.21 4.79
CA ALA A 63 5.31 2.83 4.31
C ALA A 63 4.30 1.91 5.01
N ARG A 64 4.17 2.01 6.34
CA ARG A 64 3.16 1.24 7.08
C ARG A 64 1.74 1.53 6.59
N ARG A 65 1.38 2.80 6.40
CA ARG A 65 0.04 3.17 5.90
C ARG A 65 -0.23 2.62 4.51
N PHE A 66 0.74 2.65 3.60
CA PHE A 66 0.59 2.05 2.28
C PHE A 66 0.37 0.53 2.37
N SER A 67 1.16 -0.16 3.20
CA SER A 67 0.99 -1.59 3.45
C SER A 67 -0.38 -1.92 4.04
N ASP A 68 -0.83 -1.17 5.05
CA ASP A 68 -2.12 -1.39 5.72
C ASP A 68 -3.28 -1.16 4.75
N MET A 69 -3.24 -0.06 3.98
CA MET A 69 -4.27 0.24 2.98
C MET A 69 -4.29 -0.80 1.85
N ALA A 70 -3.13 -1.30 1.41
CA ALA A 70 -3.06 -2.36 0.41
C ALA A 70 -3.72 -3.65 0.91
N GLY A 71 -3.44 -4.06 2.15
CA GLY A 71 -4.07 -5.22 2.76
C GLY A 71 -5.59 -5.07 2.91
N LEU A 72 -6.07 -3.88 3.25
CA LEU A 72 -7.51 -3.60 3.34
C LEU A 72 -8.20 -3.67 1.96
N VAL A 73 -7.58 -3.11 0.92
CA VAL A 73 -8.11 -3.15 -0.46
C VAL A 73 -8.12 -4.58 -1.02
N ASP A 74 -7.06 -5.34 -0.79
CA ASP A 74 -6.95 -6.74 -1.20
C ASP A 74 -8.02 -7.61 -0.53
N THR A 75 -8.20 -7.42 0.78
CA THR A 75 -9.26 -8.09 1.57
C THR A 75 -10.64 -7.71 1.05
N PHE A 76 -10.87 -6.43 0.75
CA PHE A 76 -12.14 -5.98 0.18
C PHE A 76 -12.42 -6.64 -1.18
N GLY A 77 -11.44 -6.67 -2.09
CA GLY A 77 -11.56 -7.35 -3.39
C GLY A 77 -11.92 -8.83 -3.24
N THR A 78 -11.20 -9.53 -2.35
CA THR A 78 -11.48 -10.95 -2.05
C THR A 78 -12.91 -11.18 -1.54
N ASN A 79 -13.37 -10.30 -0.64
CA ASN A 79 -14.73 -10.40 -0.08
C ASN A 79 -15.81 -10.15 -1.14
N VAL A 80 -15.57 -9.20 -2.07
CA VAL A 80 -16.49 -8.92 -3.19
C VAL A 80 -16.59 -10.15 -4.09
N THR A 81 -15.47 -10.72 -4.53
CA THR A 81 -15.48 -11.94 -5.38
C THR A 81 -16.24 -13.08 -4.72
N ALA A 82 -15.96 -13.35 -3.44
CA ALA A 82 -16.65 -14.41 -2.70
C ALA A 82 -18.16 -14.17 -2.56
N GLN A 83 -18.57 -12.91 -2.38
CA GLN A 83 -19.99 -12.56 -2.27
C GLN A 83 -20.71 -12.63 -3.62
N ASP A 84 -20.05 -12.26 -4.72
CA ASP A 84 -20.58 -12.37 -6.07
C ASP A 84 -20.78 -13.85 -6.45
N GLU A 85 -19.81 -14.72 -6.18
CA GLU A 85 -19.92 -16.17 -6.39
C GLU A 85 -21.08 -16.79 -5.59
N LYS A 86 -21.23 -16.40 -4.32
CA LYS A 86 -22.34 -16.84 -3.46
C LYS A 86 -23.69 -16.40 -4.01
N THR A 87 -23.76 -15.16 -4.51
CA THR A 87 -24.96 -14.60 -5.11
C THR A 87 -25.32 -15.33 -6.41
N ALA A 88 -24.35 -15.55 -7.30
CA ALA A 88 -24.53 -16.30 -8.54
C ALA A 88 -25.02 -17.73 -8.28
N THR A 89 -24.40 -18.43 -7.33
CA THR A 89 -24.81 -19.79 -6.91
C THR A 89 -26.26 -19.81 -6.42
N SER A 90 -26.67 -18.79 -5.67
CA SER A 90 -28.04 -18.67 -5.17
C SER A 90 -29.04 -18.44 -6.30
N PHE A 91 -28.70 -17.66 -7.32
CA PHE A 91 -29.53 -17.48 -8.52
C PHE A 91 -29.61 -18.75 -9.37
N ASP A 92 -28.51 -19.48 -9.53
CA ASP A 92 -28.50 -20.76 -10.27
C ASP A 92 -29.42 -21.80 -9.61
N ALA A 93 -29.50 -21.82 -8.28
CA ALA A 93 -30.41 -22.69 -7.54
C ALA A 93 -31.91 -22.37 -7.76
N LEU A 94 -32.25 -21.16 -8.22
CA LEU A 94 -33.63 -20.73 -8.49
C LEU A 94 -34.09 -21.05 -9.92
N LYS A 95 -33.18 -21.46 -10.82
CA LYS A 95 -33.54 -21.76 -12.21
C LYS A 95 -34.41 -23.02 -12.28
N PRO A 96 -35.52 -23.02 -13.07
CA PRO A 96 -36.31 -24.22 -13.31
C PRO A 96 -35.43 -25.35 -13.86
N ARG A 97 -35.69 -26.58 -13.42
CA ARG A 97 -34.98 -27.78 -13.87
C ARG A 97 -35.26 -28.09 -15.34
#